data_AF-A0A257S2Q7-F1
#
_entry.id   AF-A0A257S2Q7-F1
#
_cell.length_a   1.000
_cell.length_b   1.000
_cell.length_c   1.000
_cell.angle_alpha   90.00
_cell.angle_beta   90.00
_cell.angle_gamma   90.00
#
_symmetry.space_group_name_H-M   'P 1'
#
loop_
_entity.id
_entity.type
_entity.pdbx_description
1 polymer ?
#
loop_
_entity_poly.entity_id
_entity_poly.type
_entity_poly.pdbx_seq_one_letter_code
_entity_poly.pdbx_strand_id
1 'polypeptide(L)'
;MTGAEELVGTVARGTGGVWHVLLPDGTVHEASMRGRLKKADVGRRAGGSIRRDTETAGREAIKLAVGDRVRLERDARGQSLAIAEILPRTSRLARRAPGGARGERIIAANVDQVVIVFAAANPEPHLRMVDRFLVIAEANGLPARLVI
;
A
#
# COMPACT_ATOMS: atom_id res chain seq x y z
N MET A 1 -31.89 -14.18 4.17
CA MET A 1 -30.49 -14.13 3.73
C MET A 1 -29.86 -12.90 4.33
N THR A 2 -29.27 -13.04 5.51
CA THR A 2 -28.56 -11.98 6.22
C THR A 2 -27.36 -11.59 5.37
N GLY A 3 -27.37 -10.38 4.79
CA GLY A 3 -26.21 -9.85 4.08
C GLY A 3 -25.04 -9.83 5.06
N ALA A 4 -24.04 -10.68 4.82
CA ALA A 4 -22.79 -10.56 5.53
C ALA A 4 -22.24 -9.17 5.18
N GLU A 5 -22.27 -8.27 6.15
CA GLU A 5 -21.78 -6.91 5.99
C GLU A 5 -20.35 -7.00 5.45
N GLU A 6 -20.12 -6.45 4.26
CA GLU A 6 -18.84 -6.54 3.59
C GLU A 6 -17.83 -5.71 4.37
N LEU A 7 -16.96 -6.38 5.14
CA LEU A 7 -16.03 -5.72 6.04
C LEU A 7 -14.87 -5.11 5.24
N VAL A 8 -15.12 -3.93 4.65
CA VAL A 8 -14.13 -3.18 3.87
C VAL A 8 -13.50 -2.11 4.73
N GLY A 9 -12.18 -2.00 4.69
CA GLY A 9 -11.46 -0.93 5.39
C GLY A 9 -10.20 -0.49 4.67
N THR A 10 -9.47 0.43 5.30
CA THR A 10 -8.25 1.04 4.76
C THR A 10 -7.05 0.63 5.60
N VAL A 11 -5.98 0.15 4.96
CA VAL A 11 -4.74 -0.18 5.65
C VAL A 11 -4.10 1.09 6.20
N ALA A 12 -4.07 1.24 7.53
CA ALA A 12 -3.51 2.41 8.20
C ALA A 12 -2.00 2.27 8.47
N ARG A 13 -1.57 1.06 8.84
CA ARG A 13 -0.15 0.74 9.11
C ARG A 13 0.09 -0.76 8.99
N GLY A 14 1.35 -1.16 8.86
CA GLY A 14 1.74 -2.57 8.90
C GLY A 14 3.19 -2.77 9.29
N THR A 15 3.44 -3.80 10.09
CA THR A 15 4.80 -4.19 10.51
C THR A 15 4.79 -5.70 10.77
N GLY A 16 5.84 -6.42 10.35
CA GLY A 16 5.99 -7.84 10.68
C GLY A 16 4.93 -8.79 10.12
N GLY A 17 4.13 -8.38 9.12
CA GLY A 17 3.07 -9.20 8.53
C GLY A 17 1.71 -9.11 9.24
N VAL A 18 1.60 -8.25 10.25
CA VAL A 18 0.34 -7.80 10.84
C VAL A 18 0.01 -6.41 10.31
N TRP A 19 -1.24 -6.21 9.90
CA TRP A 19 -1.74 -4.99 9.32
C TRP A 19 -2.88 -4.44 10.16
N HIS A 20 -2.92 -3.13 10.34
CA HIS A 20 -4.01 -2.46 11.03
C HIS A 20 -4.91 -1.81 10.00
N VAL A 21 -6.18 -2.19 10.01
CA VAL A 21 -7.19 -1.76 9.05
C VAL A 21 -8.22 -0.91 9.75
N LEU A 22 -8.36 0.34 9.29
CA LEU A 22 -9.37 1.29 9.73
C LEU A 22 -10.67 1.00 8.99
N LEU A 23 -11.73 0.70 9.73
CA LEU A 23 -13.07 0.51 9.20
C LEU A 23 -13.82 1.86 9.07
N PRO A 24 -14.91 1.93 8.28
CA PRO A 24 -15.68 3.17 8.09
C PRO A 24 -16.29 3.74 9.36
N ASP A 25 -16.51 2.91 10.38
CA ASP A 25 -16.99 3.31 11.71
C ASP A 25 -15.89 3.92 12.61
N GLY A 26 -14.65 4.01 12.12
CA GLY A 26 -13.50 4.55 12.83
C GLY A 26 -12.77 3.54 13.70
N THR A 27 -13.24 2.29 13.79
CA THR A 27 -12.55 1.24 14.55
C THR A 27 -11.34 0.72 13.78
N VAL A 28 -10.32 0.30 14.53
CA VAL A 28 -9.09 -0.27 13.96
C VAL A 28 -8.99 -1.74 14.35
N HIS A 29 -8.86 -2.60 13.33
CA HIS A 29 -8.73 -4.03 13.50
C HIS A 29 -7.36 -4.53 13.04
N GLU A 30 -6.79 -5.47 13.78
CA GLU A 30 -5.62 -6.22 13.32
C GLU A 30 -6.05 -7.32 12.35
N ALA A 31 -5.33 -7.42 11.23
CA ALA A 31 -5.56 -8.44 10.23
C ALA A 31 -4.24 -8.98 9.69
N SER A 32 -4.24 -10.29 9.43
CA SER A 32 -3.15 -10.95 8.71
C SER A 32 -3.51 -11.11 7.22
N MET A 33 -2.54 -11.27 6.34
CA MET A 33 -2.83 -11.60 4.93
C MET A 33 -3.17 -13.09 4.78
N ARG A 34 -4.24 -13.41 4.05
CA ARG A 34 -4.52 -14.81 3.67
C ARG A 34 -3.33 -15.42 2.91
N GLY A 35 -3.09 -16.72 3.10
CA GLY A 35 -1.92 -17.41 2.55
C GLY A 35 -1.73 -17.27 1.03
N ARG A 36 -2.82 -17.18 0.25
CA ARG A 36 -2.76 -16.96 -1.21
C ARG A 36 -2.28 -15.53 -1.55
N LEU A 37 -2.77 -14.54 -0.81
CA LEU A 37 -2.36 -13.14 -0.93
C LEU A 37 -0.90 -12.95 -0.47
N LYS A 38 -0.50 -13.63 0.60
CA LYS A 38 0.88 -13.64 1.11
C LYS A 38 1.88 -14.19 0.08
N LYS A 39 1.51 -15.22 -0.70
CA LYS A 39 2.35 -15.76 -1.79
C LYS A 39 2.46 -14.79 -2.97
N ALA A 40 1.40 -14.02 -3.25
CA ALA A 40 1.45 -12.97 -4.26
C ALA A 40 2.25 -11.74 -3.79
N ASP A 41 2.18 -11.35 -2.51
CA ASP A 41 2.93 -10.22 -1.94
C ASP A 41 4.45 -10.48 -1.83
N VAL A 42 4.85 -11.75 -1.68
CA VAL A 42 6.26 -12.18 -1.74
C VAL A 42 6.73 -12.16 -3.20
N GLY A 43 6.93 -10.95 -3.73
CA GLY A 43 7.63 -10.74 -5.00
C GLY A 43 8.97 -11.47 -5.00
N ARG A 44 9.36 -11.99 -6.17
CA ARG A 44 10.61 -12.74 -6.46
C ARG A 44 11.77 -12.31 -5.54
N ARG A 45 12.34 -13.27 -4.81
CA ARG A 45 13.61 -13.05 -4.08
C ARG A 45 14.70 -12.64 -5.08
N ALA A 46 15.65 -11.82 -4.63
CA ALA A 46 16.83 -11.37 -5.38
C ALA A 46 17.80 -12.49 -5.83
N GLY A 47 17.40 -13.77 -5.73
CA GLY A 47 18.24 -14.94 -6.01
C GLY A 47 17.71 -15.89 -7.10
N GLY A 48 16.76 -15.46 -7.94
CA GLY A 48 16.44 -16.15 -9.21
C GLY A 48 15.79 -17.54 -9.15
N SER A 49 15.57 -18.15 -7.97
CA SER A 49 14.89 -19.46 -7.91
C SER A 49 13.37 -19.30 -7.99
N ILE A 50 12.84 -19.55 -9.19
CA ILE A 50 11.41 -19.78 -9.42
C ILE A 50 11.09 -21.19 -8.89
N ARG A 51 10.17 -21.31 -7.93
CA ARG A 51 9.55 -22.62 -7.69
C ARG A 51 8.65 -22.93 -8.89
N ARG A 52 8.92 -24.05 -9.55
CA ARG A 52 8.28 -24.53 -10.80
C ARG A 52 6.80 -24.91 -10.65
N ASP A 53 6.21 -24.73 -9.48
CA ASP A 53 4.89 -25.25 -9.07
C ASP A 53 3.79 -24.18 -9.00
N THR A 54 4.00 -22.97 -9.56
CA THR A 54 2.94 -21.93 -9.60
C THR A 54 2.79 -21.30 -10.98
N GLU A 55 2.16 -22.04 -11.91
CA GLU A 55 1.74 -21.58 -13.25
C GLU A 55 0.66 -20.47 -13.25
N THR A 56 0.47 -19.73 -12.14
CA THR A 56 -0.49 -18.61 -12.05
C THR A 56 0.18 -17.27 -11.69
N ALA A 57 1.51 -17.17 -11.85
CA ALA A 57 2.29 -15.97 -11.53
C ALA A 57 2.37 -14.94 -12.69
N GLY A 58 1.31 -14.82 -13.49
CA GLY A 58 1.21 -13.86 -14.60
C GLY A 58 0.61 -12.50 -14.21
N ARG A 59 -0.04 -12.39 -13.04
CA ARG A 59 -0.42 -11.08 -12.49
C ARG A 59 0.77 -10.56 -11.70
N GLU A 60 1.23 -9.37 -12.04
CA GLU A 60 2.18 -8.62 -11.22
C GLU A 60 1.75 -8.73 -9.76
N ALA A 61 2.62 -9.31 -8.94
CA ALA A 61 2.45 -9.49 -7.52
C ALA A 61 2.12 -8.15 -6.84
N ILE A 62 0.82 -7.85 -6.65
CA ILE A 62 0.38 -6.60 -6.00
C ILE A 62 0.78 -6.69 -4.54
N LYS A 63 1.78 -5.89 -4.16
CA LYS A 63 2.21 -5.77 -2.78
C LYS A 63 1.29 -4.84 -2.00
N LEU A 64 0.92 -5.22 -0.78
CA LEU A 64 0.10 -4.39 0.09
C LEU A 64 0.89 -3.14 0.53
N ALA A 65 0.19 -2.01 0.60
CA ALA A 65 0.70 -0.72 1.03
C ALA A 65 -0.29 -0.02 1.96
N VAL A 66 0.20 0.96 2.72
CA VAL A 66 -0.67 1.86 3.48
C VAL A 66 -1.57 2.63 2.51
N GLY A 67 -2.82 2.83 2.91
CA GLY A 67 -3.87 3.44 2.10
C GLY A 67 -4.59 2.46 1.16
N ASP A 68 -4.14 1.20 1.04
CA ASP A 68 -4.90 0.19 0.31
C ASP A 68 -6.27 -0.03 0.94
N ARG A 69 -7.31 -0.04 0.09
CA ARG A 69 -8.63 -0.51 0.48
C ARG A 69 -8.64 -2.03 0.40
N VAL A 70 -9.10 -2.68 1.44
CA VAL A 70 -9.04 -4.14 1.58
C VAL A 70 -10.38 -4.70 2.02
N ARG A 71 -10.71 -5.88 1.51
CA ARG A 71 -11.80 -6.71 2.05
C ARG A 71 -11.25 -7.63 3.11
N LEU A 72 -11.90 -7.60 4.27
CA LEU A 72 -11.62 -8.47 5.38
C LEU A 72 -12.64 -9.61 5.45
N GLU A 73 -12.16 -10.77 5.87
CA GLU A 73 -12.98 -11.92 6.21
C GLU A 73 -12.64 -12.38 7.63
N ARG A 74 -13.65 -12.86 8.35
CA ARG A 74 -13.40 -13.61 9.58
C ARG A 74 -12.84 -14.99 9.23
N ASP A 75 -11.92 -15.48 10.05
CA ASP A 75 -11.52 -16.88 9.96
C ASP A 75 -12.71 -17.83 10.22
N ALA A 76 -12.52 -19.11 9.92
CA ALA A 76 -13.56 -20.14 10.10
C ALA A 76 -14.04 -20.30 11.57
N ARG A 77 -13.30 -19.78 12.55
CA ARG A 77 -13.64 -19.80 13.97
C ARG A 77 -14.23 -18.47 14.44
N GLY A 78 -14.32 -17.46 13.58
CA GLY A 78 -14.83 -16.12 13.88
C GLY A 78 -13.89 -15.23 14.70
N GLN A 79 -12.69 -15.71 15.06
CA GLN A 79 -11.86 -15.12 16.11
C GLN A 79 -10.84 -14.09 15.59
N SER A 80 -10.35 -14.26 14.36
CA SER A 80 -9.41 -13.34 13.75
C SER A 80 -9.88 -12.82 12.39
N LEU A 81 -9.37 -11.66 11.99
CA LEU A 81 -9.61 -11.08 10.69
C LEU A 81 -8.44 -11.34 9.76
N ALA A 82 -8.75 -11.61 8.50
CA ALA A 82 -7.76 -11.77 7.45
C ALA A 82 -8.09 -10.87 6.25
N ILE A 83 -7.07 -10.27 5.67
CA ILE A 83 -7.16 -9.56 4.39
C ILE A 83 -7.34 -10.62 3.30
N ALA A 84 -8.53 -10.65 2.72
CA ALA A 84 -8.92 -11.56 1.67
C ALA A 84 -8.59 -11.00 0.27
N GLU A 85 -8.72 -9.69 0.09
CA GLU A 85 -8.49 -9.02 -1.19
C GLU A 85 -7.96 -7.58 -1.00
N ILE A 86 -7.06 -7.17 -1.90
CA ILE A 86 -6.67 -5.77 -2.11
C ILE A 86 -7.54 -5.22 -3.23
N LEU A 87 -8.37 -4.23 -2.94
CA LEU A 87 -9.26 -3.62 -3.91
C LEU A 87 -8.47 -2.74 -4.91
N PRO A 88 -9.02 -2.46 -6.11
CA PRO A 88 -8.35 -1.64 -7.10
C PRO A 88 -7.92 -0.27 -6.56
N ARG A 89 -6.70 0.15 -6.89
CA ARG A 89 -6.17 1.46 -6.51
C ARG A 89 -6.67 2.54 -7.46
N THR A 90 -7.08 3.68 -6.91
CA THR A 90 -7.41 4.88 -7.69
C THR A 90 -6.17 5.74 -7.96
N SER A 91 -5.20 5.72 -7.04
CA SER A 91 -3.94 6.45 -7.15
C SER A 91 -2.83 5.74 -6.39
N ARG A 92 -1.57 6.17 -6.60
CA ARG A 92 -0.41 5.68 -5.86
C ARG A 92 0.70 6.71 -5.82
N LEU A 93 1.46 6.70 -4.73
CA LEU A 93 2.78 7.29 -4.66
C LEU A 93 3.82 6.17 -4.67
N ALA A 94 4.66 6.12 -5.70
CA ALA A 94 5.66 5.07 -5.88
C ALA A 94 7.07 5.62 -6.05
N ARG A 95 8.06 4.79 -5.69
CA ARG A 95 9.48 5.02 -5.99
C ARG A 95 10.07 3.86 -6.76
N ARG A 96 11.16 4.10 -7.49
CA ARG A 96 11.96 3.02 -8.09
C ARG A 96 12.42 2.03 -7.00
N ALA A 97 12.32 0.74 -7.25
CA ALA A 97 12.81 -0.28 -6.33
C ALA A 97 14.32 -0.14 -6.08
N PRO A 98 14.80 -0.28 -4.82
CA PRO A 98 16.23 -0.28 -4.52
C PRO A 98 16.96 -1.42 -5.25
N GLY A 99 18.24 -1.22 -5.61
CA GLY A 99 19.13 -2.30 -6.03
C GLY A 99 18.98 -2.81 -7.47
N GLY A 100 18.48 -1.99 -8.41
CA GLY A 100 18.44 -2.35 -9.84
C GLY A 100 17.38 -3.38 -10.23
N ALA A 101 16.55 -3.82 -9.28
CA ALA A 101 15.37 -4.61 -9.59
C ALA A 101 14.41 -3.80 -10.49
N ARG A 102 13.96 -4.39 -11.60
CA ARG A 102 12.91 -3.80 -12.44
C ARG A 102 11.62 -3.76 -11.63
N GLY A 103 11.09 -2.56 -11.40
CA GLY A 103 9.78 -2.36 -10.78
C GLY A 103 9.66 -1.11 -9.90
N GLU A 104 8.41 -0.77 -9.61
CA GLU A 104 8.02 0.30 -8.68
C GLU A 104 7.73 -0.30 -7.29
N ARG A 105 8.13 0.42 -6.23
CA ARG A 105 7.67 0.16 -4.86
C ARG A 105 6.71 1.25 -4.48
N ILE A 106 5.45 0.87 -4.26
CA ILE A 106 4.41 1.75 -3.75
C ILE A 106 4.70 2.04 -2.28
N ILE A 107 4.68 3.34 -1.96
CA ILE A 107 4.88 3.90 -0.62
C ILE A 107 3.52 4.10 0.04
N ALA A 108 2.58 4.67 -0.71
CA ALA A 108 1.19 4.88 -0.29
C ALA A 108 0.24 4.66 -1.48
N ALA A 109 -0.95 4.15 -1.22
CA ALA A 109 -2.02 3.95 -2.19
C ALA A 109 -3.24 4.82 -1.87
N ASN A 110 -4.05 5.12 -2.88
CA ASN A 110 -5.31 5.86 -2.73
C ASN A 110 -5.15 7.20 -1.99
N VAL A 111 -4.07 7.92 -2.30
CA VAL A 111 -3.83 9.28 -1.84
C VAL A 111 -4.37 10.27 -2.87
N ASP A 112 -5.09 11.29 -2.41
CA ASP A 112 -5.71 12.26 -3.33
C ASP A 112 -4.83 13.49 -3.58
N GLN A 113 -3.80 13.69 -2.74
CA GLN A 113 -2.95 14.87 -2.77
C GLN A 113 -1.60 14.62 -2.09
N VAL A 114 -0.56 15.30 -2.56
CA VAL A 114 0.73 15.42 -1.86
C VAL A 114 0.83 16.82 -1.25
N VAL A 115 1.00 16.88 0.07
CA VAL A 115 1.30 18.14 0.77
C VAL A 115 2.79 18.17 1.08
N ILE A 116 3.49 19.10 0.44
CA ILE A 116 4.93 19.30 0.58
C ILE A 116 5.13 20.39 1.62
N VAL A 117 5.70 20.04 2.77
CA VAL A 117 5.89 20.96 3.89
C VAL A 117 7.37 21.30 4.04
N PHE A 118 7.70 22.58 4.00
CA PHE A 118 9.00 23.12 4.39
C PHE A 118 8.80 24.11 5.54
N ALA A 119 9.84 24.35 6.33
CA ALA A 119 9.81 25.42 7.32
C ALA A 119 10.05 26.77 6.64
N ALA A 120 9.29 27.80 6.98
CA ALA A 120 9.55 29.18 6.55
C ALA A 120 10.96 29.67 6.90
N ALA A 121 11.51 29.22 8.03
CA ALA A 121 12.87 29.49 8.48
C ALA A 121 13.36 28.39 9.42
N ASN A 122 14.68 28.27 9.58
CA ASN A 122 15.35 27.33 10.50
C ASN A 122 14.89 25.86 10.36
N PRO A 123 15.17 25.19 9.24
CA PRO A 123 16.04 25.61 8.14
C PRO A 123 15.30 26.43 7.07
N GLU A 124 16.06 27.22 6.31
CA GLU A 124 15.55 27.94 5.15
C GLU A 124 15.08 26.95 4.06
N PRO A 125 13.98 27.21 3.33
CA PRO A 125 13.46 26.30 2.32
C PRO A 125 14.49 25.96 1.23
N HIS A 126 14.83 24.67 1.11
CA HIS A 126 15.73 24.22 0.05
C HIS A 126 14.97 24.06 -1.28
N LEU A 127 14.93 25.13 -2.09
CA LEU A 127 14.12 25.22 -3.30
C LEU A 127 14.31 24.07 -4.31
N ARG A 128 15.55 23.60 -4.52
CA ARG A 128 15.80 22.44 -5.40
C ARG A 128 15.11 21.15 -4.92
N MET A 129 14.87 21.02 -3.62
CA MET A 129 14.14 19.89 -3.07
C MET A 129 12.63 20.06 -3.27
N VAL A 130 12.11 21.30 -3.22
CA VAL A 130 10.73 21.61 -3.60
C VAL A 130 10.49 21.15 -5.04
N ASP A 131 11.32 21.57 -5.99
CA ASP A 131 11.21 21.17 -7.41
C ASP A 131 11.19 19.65 -7.56
N ARG A 132 12.09 18.95 -6.85
CA ARG A 132 12.16 17.49 -6.88
C ARG A 132 10.87 16.84 -6.38
N PHE A 133 10.25 17.36 -5.31
CA PHE A 133 8.99 16.83 -4.81
C PHE A 133 7.82 17.12 -5.75
N LEU A 134 7.78 18.29 -6.36
CA LEU A 134 6.78 18.63 -7.37
C LEU A 134 6.87 17.70 -8.58
N VAL A 135 8.08 17.43 -9.10
CA VAL A 135 8.31 16.47 -10.18
C VAL A 135 7.85 15.06 -9.79
N ILE A 136 8.11 14.63 -8.55
CA ILE A 136 7.66 13.31 -8.06
C ILE A 136 6.13 13.23 -8.00
N ALA A 137 5.47 14.28 -7.49
CA ALA A 137 4.01 14.31 -7.40
C ALA A 137 3.37 14.25 -8.80
N GLU A 138 3.85 15.08 -9.73
CA GLU A 138 3.39 15.12 -11.12
C GLU A 138 3.62 13.78 -11.84
N ALA A 139 4.80 13.18 -11.68
CA ALA A 139 5.09 11.87 -12.26
C ALA A 139 4.18 10.73 -11.73
N ASN A 140 3.56 10.92 -10.57
CA ASN A 140 2.58 10.00 -10.01
C ASN A 140 1.12 10.44 -10.27
N GLY A 141 0.90 11.54 -10.99
CA GLY A 141 -0.43 12.09 -11.28
C GLY A 141 -1.16 12.60 -10.03
N LEU A 142 -0.42 13.07 -9.02
CA LEU A 142 -0.97 13.52 -7.75
C LEU A 142 -0.93 15.06 -7.66
N PRO A 143 -2.07 15.73 -7.39
CA PRO A 143 -2.08 17.16 -7.10
C PRO A 143 -1.15 17.50 -5.93
N ALA A 144 -0.30 18.51 -6.11
CA ALA A 144 0.64 18.95 -5.08
C ALA A 144 0.18 20.27 -4.44
N ARG A 145 0.38 20.41 -3.12
CA ARG A 145 0.28 21.70 -2.40
C ARG A 145 1.56 21.94 -1.61
N LEU A 146 2.16 23.11 -1.80
CA LEU A 146 3.32 23.56 -1.04
C LEU A 146 2.86 24.36 0.18
N VAL A 147 3.42 24.03 1.34
CA VAL A 147 3.22 24.74 2.61
C VAL A 147 4.59 25.15 3.13
N ILE A 148 4.73 26.44 3.46
CA ILE A 148 5.94 27.07 3.98
C ILE A 148 5.63 27.64 5.36
#